data_AF-A0A9P3AVD2-F1
#
_entry.id   AF-A0A9P3AVD2-F1
#
_cell.length_a   1.000
_cell.length_b   1.000
_cell.length_c   1.000
_cell.angle_alpha   90.00
_cell.angle_beta   90.00
_cell.angle_gamma   90.00
#
_symmetry.space_group_name_H-M   'P 1'
#
loop_
_entity.id
_entity.type
_entity.pdbx_description
1 polymer ?
#
loop_
_entity_poly.entity_id
_entity_poly.type
_entity_poly.pdbx_seq_one_letter_code
_entity_poly.pdbx_strand_id
1 'polypeptide(L)'
;MTERIVLIVLDSVGVGELSDAVSYNDAGTDTIGHIFDRSEKSFSLPNMAKLGLYKLLNRRNSLPCADVTGCYGKMMTKSPAKDTMAGHWEMSGIILPPLSCVSERVS
;
A
#
# COMPACT_ATOMS: atom_id res chain seq x y z
N MET A 1 -5.52 -27.14 1.95
CA MET A 1 -4.46 -26.22 2.41
C MET A 1 -3.44 -26.11 1.30
N THR A 2 -2.95 -24.92 0.96
CA THR A 2 -1.96 -24.75 -0.13
C THR A 2 -0.56 -25.09 0.38
N GLU A 3 0.20 -25.88 -0.38
CA GLU A 3 1.56 -26.28 0.01
C GLU A 3 2.60 -25.17 -0.21
N ARG A 4 2.26 -24.15 -0.99
CA ARG A 4 3.16 -23.04 -1.33
C ARG A 4 2.40 -21.72 -1.32
N ILE A 5 3.07 -20.68 -0.82
CA ILE A 5 2.61 -19.30 -0.84
C ILE A 5 3.67 -18.48 -1.57
N VAL A 6 3.25 -17.66 -2.53
CA VAL A 6 4.11 -16.68 -3.20
C VAL A 6 3.71 -15.30 -2.68
N LEU A 7 4.58 -14.71 -1.86
CA LEU A 7 4.41 -13.34 -1.36
C LEU A 7 5.23 -12.39 -2.24
N ILE A 8 4.55 -11.42 -2.86
CA ILE A 8 5.19 -10.38 -3.69
C ILE A 8 5.00 -9.04 -2.98
N VAL A 9 6.12 -8.40 -2.64
CA VAL A 9 6.13 -7.06 -2.04
C VAL A 9 6.50 -6.06 -3.12
N LEU A 10 5.63 -5.08 -3.36
CA LEU A 10 5.92 -3.93 -4.19
C LEU A 10 6.35 -2.79 -3.27
N ASP A 11 7.66 -2.67 -3.07
CA ASP A 11 8.21 -1.71 -2.10
C ASP A 11 7.82 -0.27 -2.49
N SER A 12 7.49 0.55 -1.49
CA SER A 12 6.99 1.93 -1.60
C SER A 12 5.63 2.16 -2.29
N VAL A 13 4.90 1.11 -2.72
CA VAL A 13 3.64 1.24 -3.47
C VAL A 13 2.43 1.37 -2.53
N GLY A 14 2.25 2.56 -1.94
CA GLY A 14 1.15 2.88 -1.02
C GLY A 14 -0.21 3.15 -1.69
N VAL A 15 -1.30 2.85 -0.98
CA VAL A 15 -2.71 2.98 -1.44
C VAL A 15 -3.45 4.05 -0.61
N GLY A 16 -2.90 5.26 -0.57
CA GLY A 16 -3.41 6.36 0.25
C GLY A 16 -2.81 6.42 1.65
N GLU A 17 -3.18 7.48 2.35
CA GLU A 17 -2.67 7.82 3.67
C GLU A 17 -3.26 6.94 4.79
N LEU A 18 -2.49 6.76 5.85
CA LEU A 18 -2.95 6.17 7.11
C LEU A 18 -3.65 7.24 7.97
N SER A 19 -4.49 6.81 8.92
CA SER A 19 -5.20 7.75 9.80
C SER A 19 -4.27 8.59 10.71
N ASP A 20 -3.06 8.11 10.94
CA ASP A 20 -2.01 8.76 11.71
C ASP A 20 -1.01 9.54 10.83
N ALA A 21 -1.25 9.67 9.52
CA ALA A 21 -0.35 10.32 8.58
C ALA A 21 0.04 11.76 8.98
N VAL A 22 -0.85 12.49 9.68
CA VAL A 22 -0.57 13.81 10.24
C VAL A 22 0.61 13.78 11.22
N SER A 23 0.72 12.74 12.04
CA SER A 23 1.82 12.56 13.00
C SER A 23 3.18 12.29 12.32
N TYR A 24 3.15 11.91 11.04
CA TYR A 24 4.32 11.60 10.22
C TYR A 24 4.57 12.64 9.11
N ASN A 25 3.80 13.74 9.08
CA ASN A 25 3.85 14.77 8.04
C ASN A 25 3.57 14.24 6.62
N ASP A 26 2.80 13.16 6.52
CA ASP A 26 2.48 12.46 5.27
C ASP A 26 1.00 12.63 4.89
N ALA A 27 0.35 13.70 5.36
CA ALA A 27 -1.05 13.99 5.06
C ALA A 27 -1.26 14.23 3.54
N GLY A 28 -2.27 13.58 2.97
CA GLY A 28 -2.60 13.61 1.54
C GLY A 28 -1.70 12.74 0.67
N THR A 29 -0.86 11.87 1.25
CA THR A 29 -0.01 10.96 0.46
C THR A 29 -0.84 9.82 -0.14
N ASP A 30 -0.76 9.65 -1.46
CA ASP A 30 -1.39 8.55 -2.20
C ASP A 30 -0.52 8.19 -3.40
N THR A 31 0.42 7.25 -3.23
CA THR A 31 1.39 6.89 -4.27
C THR A 31 0.69 6.37 -5.52
N ILE A 32 -0.10 5.30 -5.39
CA ILE A 32 -0.79 4.71 -6.55
C ILE A 32 -1.77 5.72 -7.15
N GLY A 33 -2.52 6.45 -6.33
CA GLY A 33 -3.46 7.44 -6.82
C GLY A 33 -2.78 8.54 -7.63
N HIS A 34 -1.71 9.14 -7.09
CA HIS A 34 -0.94 10.15 -7.82
C HIS A 34 -0.30 9.62 -9.11
N ILE A 35 0.12 8.34 -9.13
CA ILE A 35 0.57 7.69 -10.37
C ILE A 35 -0.57 7.65 -11.38
N PHE A 36 -1.76 7.19 -11.01
CA PHE A 36 -2.91 7.17 -11.91
C PHE A 36 -3.34 8.57 -12.40
N ASP A 37 -3.23 9.58 -11.55
CA ASP A 37 -3.59 10.96 -11.90
C ASP A 37 -2.58 11.62 -12.86
N ARG A 38 -1.30 11.29 -12.72
CA ARG A 38 -0.22 11.83 -13.57
C ARG A 38 0.06 11.00 -14.81
N SER A 39 -0.40 9.75 -14.85
CA SER A 39 -0.16 8.87 -15.99
C SER A 39 -1.03 9.25 -17.19
N GLU A 40 -0.58 8.85 -18.37
CA GLU A 40 -1.36 8.98 -19.59
C GLU A 40 -2.67 8.17 -19.51
N LYS A 41 -3.69 8.57 -20.29
CA LYS A 41 -4.98 7.86 -20.36
C LYS A 41 -4.86 6.39 -20.77
N SER A 42 -3.74 5.99 -21.37
CA SER A 42 -3.40 4.63 -21.79
C SER A 42 -2.84 3.75 -20.66
N PHE A 43 -2.45 4.33 -19.52
CA PHE A 43 -1.87 3.58 -18.41
C PHE A 43 -2.92 2.65 -17.78
N SER A 44 -2.62 1.35 -17.81
CA SER A 44 -3.55 0.32 -17.35
C SER A 44 -2.79 -0.85 -16.74
N LEU A 45 -3.30 -1.35 -15.61
CA LEU A 45 -2.80 -2.53 -14.91
C LEU A 45 -3.88 -3.62 -14.94
N PRO A 46 -4.17 -4.23 -16.10
CA PRO A 46 -5.31 -5.14 -16.26
C PRO A 46 -5.22 -6.38 -15.38
N ASN A 47 -4.02 -6.87 -15.09
CA ASN A 47 -3.82 -8.01 -14.19
C ASN A 47 -4.08 -7.65 -12.74
N MET A 48 -3.66 -6.46 -12.29
CA MET A 48 -3.96 -6.00 -10.92
C MET A 48 -5.43 -5.62 -10.75
N ALA A 49 -6.09 -5.15 -11.82
CA ALA A 49 -7.52 -4.95 -11.83
C ALA A 49 -8.29 -6.25 -11.56
N LYS A 50 -7.90 -7.37 -12.20
CA LYS A 50 -8.46 -8.71 -11.92
C LYS A 50 -8.23 -9.19 -10.49
N LEU A 51 -7.12 -8.78 -9.87
CA LEU A 51 -6.84 -9.06 -8.45
C LEU A 51 -7.59 -8.14 -7.47
N GLY A 52 -8.27 -7.10 -7.96
CA GLY A 52 -9.11 -6.22 -7.15
C GLY A 52 -8.52 -4.85 -6.80
N LEU A 53 -7.34 -4.48 -7.32
CA LEU A 53 -6.72 -3.17 -7.05
C LEU A 53 -7.65 -2.00 -7.40
N TYR A 54 -8.38 -2.11 -8.50
CA TYR A 54 -9.25 -1.04 -8.99
C TYR A 54 -10.49 -0.85 -8.10
N LYS A 55 -11.01 -1.94 -7.53
CA LYS A 55 -12.07 -1.89 -6.52
C LYS A 55 -11.58 -1.26 -5.22
N LEU A 56 -10.34 -1.53 -4.83
CA LEU A 56 -9.73 -0.94 -3.63
C LEU A 56 -9.55 0.58 -3.76
N LEU A 57 -9.13 1.06 -4.94
CA LEU A 57 -8.88 2.48 -5.19
C LEU A 57 -10.17 3.30 -5.36
N ASN A 58 -11.28 2.69 -5.79
CA ASN A 58 -12.58 3.35 -6.00
C ASN A 58 -12.49 4.66 -6.82
N ARG A 59 -11.69 4.67 -7.90
CA ARG A 59 -11.38 5.88 -8.69
C ARG A 59 -12.06 5.88 -10.06
N ARG A 60 -12.50 7.06 -10.53
CA ARG A 60 -13.27 7.26 -11.78
C ARG A 60 -12.62 6.71 -13.07
N ASN A 61 -11.29 6.60 -13.12
CA ASN A 61 -10.55 6.11 -14.30
C ASN A 61 -10.26 4.61 -14.25
N SER A 62 -10.73 3.89 -13.22
CA SER A 62 -10.64 2.45 -13.23
C SER A 62 -11.58 1.90 -14.30
N LEU A 63 -11.02 1.18 -15.28
CA LEU A 63 -11.75 0.37 -16.26
C LEU A 63 -12.94 -0.37 -15.59
N PRO A 64 -14.06 -0.61 -16.32
CA PRO A 64 -15.22 -1.28 -15.76
C PRO A 64 -14.81 -2.53 -15.00
N CYS A 65 -15.24 -2.61 -13.74
CA CYS A 65 -14.91 -3.65 -12.77
C CYS A 65 -14.86 -5.03 -13.44
N ALA A 66 -13.65 -5.52 -13.70
CA ALA A 66 -13.46 -6.92 -14.04
C ALA A 66 -13.95 -7.78 -12.87
N ASP A 67 -14.47 -8.96 -13.16
CA ASP A 67 -14.75 -9.97 -12.15
C ASP A 67 -13.46 -10.23 -11.37
N VAL A 68 -13.50 -9.94 -10.07
CA VAL A 68 -12.33 -10.09 -9.21
C VAL A 68 -12.17 -11.55 -8.88
N THR A 69 -10.99 -12.10 -9.18
CA THR A 69 -10.72 -13.54 -9.06
C THR A 69 -10.14 -13.94 -7.69
N GLY A 70 -10.01 -12.99 -6.75
CA GLY A 70 -9.42 -13.23 -5.44
C GLY A 70 -9.93 -12.30 -4.34
N CYS A 71 -9.23 -12.27 -3.20
CA CYS A 71 -9.53 -11.37 -2.09
C CYS A 71 -8.66 -10.11 -2.19
N TYR A 72 -9.23 -8.95 -1.84
CA TYR A 72 -8.54 -7.67 -1.82
C TYR A 72 -8.85 -6.90 -0.54
N GLY A 73 -7.92 -6.05 -0.13
CA GLY A 73 -8.04 -5.21 1.05
C GLY A 73 -6.83 -4.28 1.17
N LYS A 74 -6.87 -3.40 2.16
CA LYS A 74 -5.71 -2.59 2.58
C LYS A 74 -5.35 -2.93 4.01
N MET A 75 -4.07 -2.80 4.34
CA MET A 75 -3.54 -3.03 5.67
C MET A 75 -3.05 -1.71 6.26
N MET A 76 -3.16 -1.58 7.58
CA MET A 76 -2.66 -0.44 8.34
C MET A 76 -1.44 -0.89 9.12
N THR A 77 -0.31 -0.21 8.94
CA THR A 77 0.90 -0.47 9.72
C THR A 77 0.65 -0.14 11.18
N LYS A 78 1.08 -1.04 12.07
CA LYS A 78 0.93 -0.90 13.53
C LYS A 78 2.23 -0.48 14.20
N SER A 79 3.37 -0.83 13.62
CA SER A 79 4.68 -0.40 14.10
C SER A 79 4.84 1.11 13.89
N PRO A 80 5.41 1.86 14.85
CA PRO A 80 5.53 3.31 14.78
C PRO A 80 6.72 3.75 13.89
N ALA A 81 6.91 3.10 12.76
CA ALA A 81 8.03 3.31 11.84
C ALA A 81 7.57 3.14 10.38
N LYS A 82 8.21 3.92 9.47
CA LYS A 82 7.90 3.94 8.03
C LYS A 82 9.05 3.46 7.14
N ASP A 83 10.07 2.83 7.73
CA ASP A 83 11.20 2.29 6.99
C ASP A 83 10.93 0.89 6.43
N THR A 84 11.73 0.50 5.44
CA THR A 84 11.61 -0.79 4.75
C THR A 84 11.73 -1.97 5.72
N MET A 85 12.63 -1.91 6.72
CA MET A 85 12.85 -3.03 7.63
C MET A 85 11.66 -3.23 8.56
N ALA A 86 11.14 -2.16 9.14
CA ALA A 86 9.94 -2.20 9.98
C ALA A 86 8.75 -2.81 9.25
N GLY A 87 8.50 -2.40 8.00
CA GLY A 87 7.41 -2.97 7.20
C GLY A 87 7.58 -4.47 6.93
N HIS A 88 8.79 -4.91 6.58
CA HIS A 88 9.05 -6.34 6.32
C HIS A 88 8.97 -7.20 7.59
N TRP A 89 9.42 -6.68 8.72
CA TRP A 89 9.29 -7.34 10.01
C TRP A 89 7.84 -7.48 10.45
N GLU A 90 7.02 -6.44 10.25
CA GLU A 90 5.59 -6.49 10.58
C GLU A 90 4.83 -7.50 9.72
N MET A 91 5.11 -7.57 8.42
CA MET A 91 4.55 -8.61 7.54
C MET A 91 4.94 -10.04 7.97
N SER A 92 6.09 -10.18 8.63
CA SER A 92 6.58 -11.45 9.19
C SER A 92 6.04 -11.74 10.60
N GLY A 93 5.24 -10.83 11.18
CA GLY A 93 4.59 -10.98 12.48
C GLY A 93 5.29 -10.28 13.65
N ILE A 94 6.32 -9.45 13.41
CA ILE A 94 7.06 -8.72 14.45
C ILE A 94 6.56 -7.28 14.51
N ILE A 95 5.97 -6.88 15.64
CA ILE A 95 5.57 -5.49 15.89
C ILE A 95 6.69 -4.79 16.66
N LEU A 96 7.21 -3.70 16.10
CA LEU A 96 8.27 -2.94 16.77
C LEU A 96 7.71 -2.04 17.88
N PRO A 97 8.42 -1.92 19.01
CA PRO A 97 8.10 -0.91 20.01
C PRO A 97 8.43 0.49 19.47
N PRO A 98 7.86 1.55 20.08
CA PRO A 98 8.27 2.92 19.79
C PRO A 98 9.77 3.08 20.01
N LEU A 99 10.51 3.43 18.96
CA LEU A 99 11.93 3.72 19.08
C LEU A 99 12.09 4.99 19.92
N SER A 100 12.73 4.86 21.08
CA SER A 100 13.06 5.97 21.98
C SER A 100 14.14 6.90 21.42
N CYS A 101 14.72 6.58 20.25
CA CYS A 101 15.97 7.16 19.77
C CYS A 101 16.05 7.27 18.24
N VAL A 102 15.10 7.94 17.58
CA VAL A 102 15.36 8.51 16.24
C VAL A 102 14.74 9.91 16.18
N SER A 103 15.58 10.90 16.48
CA SER A 103 15.31 12.34 16.32
C SER A 103 15.44 12.81 14.87
N GLU A 104 15.85 11.97 13.93
CA GLU A 104 16.03 12.33 12.53
C GLU A 104 15.12 11.46 11.67
N ARG A 105 13.89 11.96 11.48
CA ARG A 105 12.91 11.34 10.59
C ARG A 105 13.23 11.78 9.18
N VAL A 106 13.66 10.83 8.35
CA VAL A 106 13.96 11.04 6.94
C VAL A 106 12.73 11.63 6.25
N SER A 107 12.92 12.86 5.78
CA SER A 107 12.07 13.65 4.89
C SER A 107 11.93 13.02 3.51
#